data_AF-A0A2V8XZE9-F1
#
_entry.id   AF-A0A2V8XZE9-F1
#
_cell.length_a   1.000
_cell.length_b   1.000
_cell.length_c   1.000
_cell.angle_alpha   90.00
_cell.angle_beta   90.00
_cell.angle_gamma   90.00
#
_symmetry.space_group_name_H-M   'P 1'
#
loop_
_entity.id
_entity.type
_entity.pdbx_description
1 polymer ?
#
loop_
_entity_poly.entity_id
_entity_poly.type
_entity_poly.pdbx_seq_one_letter_code
_entity_poly.pdbx_strand_id
1 'polypeptide(L)'
;MDVFDDHDLANSLTQGLGLPTPPISAVFPVHAKVSFDVEWDGALAMAEIENSAQQFRGAFLSTGATISWTAEQEGSQFQSDNLPDSKANLISVLGREKNGVLFS
;
A
#
# COMPACT_ATOMS: atom_id res chain seq x y z
N MET A 1 6.85 -15.52 -4.63
CA MET A 1 5.81 -15.69 -3.61
C MET A 1 4.66 -14.87 -4.12
N ASP A 2 3.60 -15.54 -4.54
CA ASP A 2 2.47 -14.88 -5.19
C ASP A 2 1.52 -14.42 -4.08
N VAL A 3 1.24 -13.11 -4.04
CA VAL A 3 0.33 -12.49 -3.08
C VAL A 3 -0.95 -12.19 -3.86
N PHE A 4 -2.07 -12.75 -3.41
CA PHE A 4 -3.37 -12.45 -3.99
C PHE A 4 -3.80 -11.03 -3.58
N ASP A 5 -4.12 -10.19 -4.57
CA ASP A 5 -4.69 -8.87 -4.35
C ASP A 5 -6.21 -8.99 -4.26
N ASP A 6 -6.72 -9.05 -3.03
CA ASP A 6 -8.12 -8.84 -2.78
C ASP A 6 -8.40 -7.35 -2.99
N HIS A 7 -8.67 -6.98 -4.25
CA HIS A 7 -8.84 -5.60 -4.75
C HIS A 7 -9.82 -4.71 -3.96
N ASP A 8 -10.59 -5.26 -3.01
CA ASP A 8 -11.35 -4.52 -2.02
C ASP A 8 -11.54 -5.32 -0.71
N LEU A 9 -11.98 -4.60 0.33
CA LEU A 9 -12.25 -5.17 1.66
C LEU A 9 -13.31 -6.28 1.60
N ALA A 10 -14.26 -6.22 0.66
CA ALA A 10 -15.30 -7.23 0.55
C ALA A 10 -14.77 -8.55 -0.01
N ASN A 11 -13.88 -8.51 -1.00
CA ASN A 11 -13.15 -9.66 -1.51
C ASN A 11 -12.23 -10.25 -0.44
N SER A 12 -11.55 -9.41 0.33
CA SER A 12 -10.66 -9.89 1.41
C SER A 12 -11.43 -10.62 2.50
N LEU A 13 -12.58 -10.08 2.90
CA LEU A 13 -13.44 -10.68 3.93
C LEU A 13 -14.16 -11.95 3.44
N THR A 14 -14.30 -12.14 2.14
CA THR A 14 -15.02 -13.27 1.54
C THR A 14 -14.12 -14.26 0.82
N GLN A 15 -12.80 -14.01 0.77
CA GLN A 15 -11.83 -14.77 -0.02
C GLN A 15 -12.25 -14.89 -1.50
N GLY A 16 -12.83 -13.83 -2.06
CA GLY A 16 -13.35 -13.79 -3.44
C GLY A 16 -14.63 -14.62 -3.68
N LEU A 17 -15.20 -15.26 -2.65
CA LEU A 17 -16.42 -16.06 -2.77
C LEU A 17 -17.71 -15.22 -2.75
N GLY A 18 -17.61 -13.93 -2.42
CA GLY A 18 -18.76 -13.05 -2.27
C GLY A 18 -19.63 -13.40 -1.06
N LEU A 19 -20.80 -12.77 -0.98
CA LEU A 19 -21.79 -12.99 0.08
C LEU A 19 -23.17 -13.23 -0.53
N PRO A 20 -23.97 -14.15 0.03
CA PRO A 20 -25.37 -14.32 -0.37
C PRO A 20 -26.27 -13.20 0.18
N THR A 21 -25.91 -12.54 1.30
CA THR A 21 -26.74 -11.49 1.93
C THR A 21 -25.89 -10.53 2.80
N PRO A 22 -25.82 -9.22 2.50
CA PRO A 22 -26.27 -8.61 1.25
C PRO A 22 -25.53 -9.23 0.06
N PRO A 23 -26.17 -9.31 -1.12
CA PRO A 23 -25.58 -9.99 -2.27
C PRO A 23 -24.33 -9.25 -2.75
N ILE A 24 -23.19 -9.93 -2.65
CA ILE A 24 -21.91 -9.54 -3.26
C ILE A 24 -21.55 -10.70 -4.17
N SER A 25 -21.46 -10.44 -5.48
CA SER A 25 -21.07 -11.47 -6.44
C SER A 25 -19.69 -12.01 -6.10
N ALA A 26 -19.49 -13.32 -6.26
CA ALA A 26 -18.15 -13.90 -6.23
C ALA A 26 -17.33 -13.24 -7.34
N VAL A 27 -16.36 -12.41 -6.96
CA VAL A 27 -15.36 -11.89 -7.88
C VAL A 27 -14.16 -12.81 -7.68
N PHE A 28 -14.04 -13.79 -8.58
CA PHE A 28 -12.80 -14.55 -8.71
C PHE A 28 -11.65 -13.55 -8.72
N PRO A 29 -10.51 -13.79 -8.04
CA PRO A 29 -9.40 -12.85 -8.12
C PRO A 29 -9.11 -12.63 -9.60
N VAL A 30 -9.43 -11.43 -10.08
CA VAL A 30 -8.98 -11.01 -11.40
C VAL A 30 -7.48 -10.92 -11.19
N HIS A 31 -6.72 -11.77 -11.87
CA HIS A 31 -5.27 -11.74 -11.79
C HIS A 31 -4.82 -10.39 -12.34
N ALA A 32 -4.67 -9.44 -11.44
CA ALA A 32 -4.10 -8.14 -11.72
C ALA A 32 -2.71 -8.08 -11.08
N LYS A 33 -1.80 -7.43 -11.77
CA LYS A 33 -0.47 -7.15 -11.28
C LYS A 33 -0.34 -5.65 -11.14
N VAL A 34 -0.05 -5.21 -9.92
CA VAL A 34 0.40 -3.84 -9.69
C VAL A 34 1.92 -3.85 -9.56
N SER A 35 2.60 -2.98 -10.31
CA SER A 35 4.05 -2.78 -10.22
C SER A 35 4.33 -1.34 -9.83
N PHE A 36 5.36 -1.13 -9.02
CA PHE A 36 5.78 0.18 -8.55
C PHE A 36 7.26 0.37 -8.88
N ASP A 37 7.55 1.48 -9.55
CA ASP A 37 8.91 1.99 -9.72
C ASP A 37 9.09 3.16 -8.76
N VAL A 38 9.93 2.96 -7.75
CA VAL A 38 10.21 3.94 -6.70
C VAL A 38 11.64 4.42 -6.83
N GLU A 39 11.80 5.73 -7.03
CA GLU A 39 13.10 6.40 -6.95
C GLU A 39 13.19 7.11 -5.60
N TRP A 40 14.08 6.63 -4.73
CA TRP A 40 14.33 7.25 -3.44
C TRP A 40 15.33 8.39 -3.60
N ASP A 41 14.92 9.62 -3.29
CA ASP A 41 15.80 10.78 -3.29
C ASP A 41 15.52 11.69 -2.09
N GLY A 42 16.58 12.35 -1.63
CA GLY A 42 16.55 13.39 -0.59
C GLY A 42 16.09 12.92 0.80
N ALA A 43 16.70 13.50 1.84
CA ALA A 43 16.10 13.56 3.16
C ALA A 43 15.50 14.95 3.33
N LEU A 44 14.16 15.04 3.44
CA LEU A 44 13.47 16.32 3.57
C LEU A 44 13.33 16.73 5.03
N ALA A 45 12.93 15.78 5.89
CA ALA A 45 12.78 15.99 7.32
C ALA A 45 12.87 14.67 8.08
N MET A 46 13.27 14.75 9.35
CA MET A 46 13.35 13.61 10.27
C MET A 46 12.38 13.80 11.45
N ALA A 47 11.75 12.73 11.89
CA ALA A 47 10.93 12.70 13.10
C ALA A 47 11.22 11.45 13.93
N GLU A 48 11.34 11.62 15.24
CA GLU A 48 11.27 10.52 16.20
C GLU A 48 9.86 10.50 16.82
N ILE A 49 9.24 9.33 16.81
CA ILE A 49 7.91 9.10 17.39
C ILE A 49 8.05 8.08 18.50
N GLU A 50 7.48 8.41 19.67
CA GLU A 50 7.38 7.50 20.80
C GLU A 50 5.93 7.48 21.31
N ASN A 51 5.37 6.27 21.43
CA ASN A 51 4.10 6.04 22.08
C ASN A 51 4.28 4.94 23.13
N SER A 52 4.51 5.36 24.37
CA SER A 52 4.75 4.47 25.50
C SER A 52 3.54 3.58 25.84
N ALA A 53 2.30 4.03 25.58
CA ALA A 53 1.10 3.23 25.81
C ALA A 53 1.04 1.98 24.90
N GLN A 54 1.64 2.07 23.71
CA GLN A 54 1.74 0.97 22.75
C GLN A 54 3.16 0.38 22.66
N GLN A 55 4.06 0.77 23.57
CA GLN A 55 5.48 0.36 23.55
C GLN A 55 6.14 0.57 22.18
N PHE A 56 5.70 1.59 21.45
CA PHE A 56 6.14 1.90 20.10
C PHE A 56 7.20 2.99 20.13
N ARG A 57 8.29 2.78 19.39
CA ARG A 57 9.24 3.83 19.06
C ARG A 57 9.71 3.66 17.63
N GLY A 58 9.79 4.77 16.89
CA GLY A 58 10.32 4.78 15.53
C GLY A 58 11.06 6.07 15.20
N ALA A 59 12.06 5.94 14.35
CA ALA A 59 12.75 7.06 13.71
C ALA A 59 12.41 7.04 12.22
N PHE A 60 11.94 8.17 11.71
CA PHE A 60 11.35 8.32 10.38
C PHE A 60 12.03 9.44 9.63
N LEU A 61 12.33 9.18 8.36
CA LEU A 61 12.83 10.16 7.40
C LEU A 61 11.79 10.32 6.30
N SER A 62 11.25 11.52 6.17
CA SER A 62 10.50 11.89 4.97
C SER A 62 11.49 12.12 3.82
N THR A 63 11.12 11.63 2.64
CA THR A 63 11.97 11.70 1.44
C THR A 63 11.27 12.49 0.34
N GLY A 64 12.07 12.97 -0.62
CA GLY A 64 11.58 13.52 -1.88
C GLY A 64 11.35 12.45 -2.93
N ALA A 65 11.09 11.20 -2.51
CA ALA A 65 10.96 10.08 -3.42
C ALA A 65 9.86 10.31 -4.45
N THR A 66 10.03 9.72 -5.62
CA THR A 66 9.01 9.70 -6.66
C THR A 66 8.57 8.26 -6.92
N ILE A 67 7.29 8.11 -7.27
CA ILE A 67 6.71 6.80 -7.56
C ILE A 67 5.94 6.88 -8.87
N SER A 68 6.17 5.89 -9.72
CA SER A 68 5.30 5.55 -10.85
C SER A 68 4.75 4.15 -10.62
N TRP A 69 3.51 3.91 -11.04
CA TRP A 69 2.91 2.59 -10.90
C TRP A 69 2.10 2.19 -12.13
N THR A 70 2.07 0.89 -12.37
CA THR A 70 1.25 0.27 -13.42
C THR A 70 0.35 -0.78 -12.81
N ALA A 71 -0.86 -0.90 -13.33
CA ALA A 71 -1.78 -1.98 -13.03
C ALA A 71 -2.16 -2.69 -14.32
N GLU A 72 -2.02 -4.00 -14.35
CA GLU A 72 -2.28 -4.84 -15.52
C GLU A 72 -3.22 -5.97 -15.16
N GLN A 73 -4.24 -6.19 -15.98
CA GLN A 73 -5.08 -7.40 -15.97
C GLN A 73 -5.31 -7.85 -17.42
N GLU A 74 -5.90 -9.04 -17.62
CA GLU A 74 -6.23 -9.49 -18.98
C GLU A 74 -7.13 -8.46 -19.70
N GLY A 75 -6.64 -7.93 -20.81
CA GLY A 75 -7.37 -6.97 -21.65
C GLY A 75 -7.43 -5.53 -21.11
N SER A 76 -6.73 -5.19 -20.02
CA SER A 76 -6.70 -3.80 -19.51
C SER A 76 -5.37 -3.47 -18.82
N GLN A 77 -4.86 -2.27 -19.08
CA GLN A 77 -3.67 -1.73 -18.45
C GLN A 77 -3.91 -0.26 -18.09
N PHE A 78 -3.45 0.13 -16.91
CA PHE A 78 -3.40 1.50 -16.44
C PHE A 78 -1.97 1.85 -16.02
N GLN A 79 -1.56 3.08 -16.30
CA GLN A 79 -0.29 3.63 -15.83
C GLN A 79 -0.56 4.98 -15.18
N SER A 80 0.03 5.21 -14.01
CA SER A 80 -0.02 6.51 -13.35
C SER A 80 0.56 7.59 -14.27
N ASP A 81 -0.12 8.73 -14.39
CA ASP A 81 0.36 9.86 -15.20
C ASP A 81 1.82 10.22 -14.84
N ASN A 82 2.61 10.57 -15.86
CA ASN A 82 3.99 11.01 -15.66
C ASN A 82 4.02 12.21 -14.71
N LEU A 83 4.95 12.16 -13.75
CA LEU A 83 5.29 13.26 -12.86
C LEU A 83 5.40 14.59 -13.66
N PRO A 84 4.88 15.71 -13.14
CA PRO A 84 4.65 15.96 -11.73
C PRO A 84 3.19 16.30 -11.46
N ASP A 85 2.27 15.34 -11.43
CA ASP A 85 1.06 15.59 -10.65
C ASP A 85 1.44 15.49 -9.17
N SER A 86 1.43 16.65 -8.50
CA SER A 86 1.58 16.84 -7.06
C SER A 86 0.63 15.99 -6.18
N LYS A 87 -0.31 15.27 -6.80
CA LYS A 87 -1.23 14.32 -6.15
C LYS A 87 -0.74 12.86 -6.16
N ALA A 88 0.33 12.51 -6.88
CA ALA A 88 0.76 11.12 -7.06
C ALA A 88 1.56 10.55 -5.87
N ASN A 89 2.29 11.38 -5.13
CA ASN A 89 2.99 10.98 -3.90
C ASN A 89 2.70 11.99 -2.79
N LEU A 90 1.89 11.60 -1.80
CA LEU A 90 1.54 12.46 -0.67
C LEU A 90 2.67 12.50 0.37
N ILE A 91 3.27 11.36 0.67
CA ILE A 91 4.42 11.23 1.56
C ILE A 91 5.14 9.91 1.29
N SER A 92 6.47 9.94 1.30
CA SER A 92 7.31 8.75 1.33
C SER A 92 8.21 8.81 2.55
N VAL A 93 8.26 7.69 3.28
CA VAL A 93 8.95 7.62 4.57
C VAL A 93 9.85 6.39 4.61
N LEU A 94 11.11 6.60 5.00
CA LEU A 94 12.00 5.53 5.43
C LEU A 94 12.01 5.49 6.95
N GLY A 95 11.59 4.37 7.52
CA GLY A 95 11.43 4.20 8.95
C GLY A 95 12.27 3.05 9.49
N ARG A 96 12.82 3.24 10.69
CA ARG A 96 13.23 2.13 11.56
C ARG A 96 12.34 2.14 12.79
N GLU A 97 11.55 1.10 12.94
CA GLU A 97 10.65 0.93 14.07
C GLU A 97 11.11 -0.20 15.01
N LYS A 98 10.68 -0.08 16.27
CA LYS A 98 10.71 -1.16 17.26
C LYS A 98 9.29 -1.33 17.79
N ASN A 99 8.63 -2.40 17.38
CA ASN A 99 7.30 -2.75 17.87
C ASN A 99 7.41 -3.49 19.20
N GLY A 100 6.73 -2.95 20.22
CA GLY A 100 6.46 -3.63 21.47
C GLY A 100 5.06 -4.27 21.40
N VAL A 101 5.04 -5.61 21.33
CA VAL A 101 3.86 -6.51 21.36
C VAL A 101 3.01 -6.50 20.08
N LEU A 102 3.02 -7.66 19.38
CA LEU A 102 2.28 -7.88 18.12
C LEU A 102 0.86 -8.45 18.30
N PHE A 103 0.48 -8.97 19.48
CA PHE A 103 -0.87 -9.48 19.76
C PHE A 103 -1.19 -9.39 21.26
N SER A 104 -2.42 -8.98 21.61
CA SER A 104 -3.02 -9.10 22.95
C SER A 104 -4.26 -10.00 22.90
#